data_AF-A0A7X3Y3V6-F1
#
_entry.id   AF-A0A7X3Y3V6-F1
#
_cell.length_a   1.000
_cell.length_b   1.000
_cell.length_c   1.000
_cell.angle_alpha   90.00
_cell.angle_beta   90.00
_cell.angle_gamma   90.00
#
_symmetry.space_group_name_H-M   'P 1'
#
loop_
_entity.id
_entity.type
_entity.pdbx_description
1 polymer ?
#
loop_
_entity_poly.entity_id
_entity_poly.type
_entity_poly.pdbx_seq_one_letter_code
_entity_poly.pdbx_strand_id
1 'polypeptide(L)'
;MATAEQQAHTEEHPTPRTYVNVAIILSIITIIEVAIVIVEVPSVILISSLLALSAVKFAFVVGWFMHLKFDARLYQALFLGGLFLAIAVLLALVALFENFTLPAT
;
A
#
# COMPACT_ATOMS: atom_id res chain seq x y z
N MET A 1 53.67 -20.59 12.07
CA MET A 1 52.41 -21.35 12.03
C MET A 1 51.39 -20.52 12.78
N ALA A 2 50.68 -19.65 12.05
CA ALA A 2 49.67 -18.77 12.59
C ALA A 2 48.29 -19.39 12.34
N THR A 3 47.51 -19.35 13.39
CA THR A 3 46.22 -19.98 13.60
C THR A 3 45.11 -19.33 12.78
N ALA A 4 44.15 -20.18 12.43
CA ALA A 4 42.72 -19.93 12.55
C ALA A 4 42.00 -19.05 11.51
N GLU A 5 40.82 -19.56 11.18
CA GLU A 5 39.63 -18.83 10.73
C GLU A 5 39.52 -18.56 9.24
N GLN A 6 39.49 -19.66 8.48
CA GLN A 6 38.59 -19.78 7.34
C GLN A 6 37.14 -19.82 7.87
N GLN A 7 36.68 -18.70 8.45
CA GLN A 7 35.28 -18.46 8.72
C GLN A 7 34.62 -18.21 7.37
N ALA A 8 34.07 -19.27 6.80
CA ALA A 8 33.06 -19.18 5.77
C ALA A 8 31.89 -18.36 6.34
N HIS A 9 31.93 -17.05 6.08
CA HIS A 9 30.80 -16.14 6.21
C HIS A 9 29.67 -16.72 5.35
N THR A 10 28.85 -17.56 5.96
CA THR A 10 27.53 -17.91 5.46
C THR A 10 26.68 -16.67 5.68
N GLU A 11 26.82 -15.72 4.77
CA GLU A 11 25.84 -14.66 4.59
C GLU A 11 24.53 -15.35 4.18
N GLU A 12 23.74 -15.75 5.18
CA GLU A 12 22.30 -15.98 5.00
C GLU A 12 21.69 -14.65 4.59
N HIS A 13 21.77 -14.34 3.29
CA HIS A 13 21.14 -13.16 2.71
C HIS A 13 19.63 -13.25 2.96
N PRO A 14 19.05 -12.30 3.72
CA PRO A 14 17.65 -12.33 4.12
C PRO A 14 16.74 -12.41 2.90
N THR A 15 15.84 -13.39 2.97
CA THR A 15 15.14 -14.04 1.88
C THR A 15 14.27 -13.10 1.01
N PRO A 16 14.63 -12.84 -0.27
CA PRO A 16 13.79 -12.08 -1.22
C PRO A 16 12.47 -12.79 -1.59
N ARG A 17 12.32 -14.06 -1.19
CA ARG A 17 11.18 -14.93 -1.53
C ARG A 17 9.85 -14.45 -0.95
N THR A 18 9.86 -13.80 0.22
CA THR A 18 8.64 -13.30 0.86
C THR A 18 8.02 -12.14 0.08
N TYR A 19 8.85 -11.25 -0.49
CA TYR A 19 8.38 -10.14 -1.31
C TYR A 19 7.80 -10.60 -2.65
N VAL A 20 8.41 -11.62 -3.25
CA VAL A 20 7.92 -12.23 -4.49
C VAL A 20 6.54 -12.86 -4.27
N ASN A 21 6.31 -13.55 -3.16
CA ASN A 21 5.00 -14.12 -2.84
C ASN A 21 3.92 -13.04 -2.66
N VAL A 22 4.25 -11.94 -1.99
CA VAL A 22 3.32 -10.80 -1.83
C VAL A 22 3.01 -10.15 -3.18
N ALA A 23 4.03 -9.98 -4.05
CA ALA A 23 3.85 -9.44 -5.39
C ALA A 23 2.93 -10.32 -6.26
N ILE A 24 3.06 -11.65 -6.16
CA ILE A 24 2.20 -12.60 -6.88
C ILE A 24 0.74 -12.45 -6.40
N ILE A 25 0.50 -12.39 -5.10
CA ILE A 25 -0.84 -12.18 -4.54
C ILE A 25 -1.45 -10.86 -5.04
N LEU A 26 -0.69 -9.77 -4.99
CA LEU A 26 -1.11 -8.46 -5.51
C LEU A 26 -1.43 -8.50 -7.02
N SER A 27 -0.64 -9.24 -7.79
CA SER A 27 -0.87 -9.42 -9.23
C SER A 27 -2.17 -10.19 -9.49
N ILE A 28 -2.43 -11.27 -8.76
CA ILE A 28 -3.69 -12.03 -8.86
C ILE A 28 -4.89 -11.15 -8.51
N ILE A 29 -4.81 -10.40 -7.40
CA ILE A 29 -5.85 -9.44 -7.01
C ILE A 29 -6.10 -8.42 -8.12
N THR A 30 -5.07 -7.97 -8.82
CA THR A 30 -5.18 -7.01 -9.93
C THR A 30 -5.81 -7.61 -11.17
N ILE A 31 -5.48 -8.86 -11.50
CA ILE A 31 -6.12 -9.58 -12.61
C ILE A 31 -7.61 -9.76 -12.35
N ILE A 32 -7.98 -10.13 -11.12
CA ILE A 32 -9.38 -10.28 -10.72
C ILE A 32 -10.11 -8.93 -10.80
N GLU A 33 -9.50 -7.85 -10.32
CA GLU A 33 -10.07 -6.50 -10.42
C GLU A 33 -10.37 -6.11 -11.88
N VAL A 34 -9.39 -6.26 -12.77
CA VAL A 34 -9.56 -5.95 -14.20
C VAL A 34 -10.64 -6.82 -14.83
N ALA A 35 -10.71 -8.11 -14.47
CA ALA A 35 -11.76 -9.00 -14.95
C ALA A 35 -13.16 -8.54 -14.49
N ILE A 36 -13.30 -8.09 -13.25
CA ILE A 36 -14.56 -7.54 -12.72
C ILE A 36 -14.95 -6.26 -13.47
N VAL A 37 -13.99 -5.38 -13.81
CA VAL A 37 -14.26 -4.16 -14.58
C VAL A 37 -14.74 -4.47 -16.01
N ILE A 38 -14.26 -5.57 -16.60
CA ILE A 38 -14.61 -5.98 -17.97
C ILE A 38 -16.02 -6.59 -18.03
N VAL A 39 -16.45 -7.28 -16.97
CA VAL A 39 -17.81 -7.80 -16.87
C VAL A 39 -18.74 -6.64 -16.48
N GLU A 40 -19.88 -6.49 -17.15
CA GLU A 40 -20.86 -5.44 -16.86
C GLU A 40 -21.55 -5.67 -15.52
N VAL A 41 -20.88 -5.30 -14.43
CA VAL A 41 -21.42 -5.25 -13.06
C VAL A 41 -22.08 -3.91 -12.79
N PRO A 42 -23.07 -3.84 -11.87
CA PRO A 42 -23.69 -2.59 -11.45
C PRO A 42 -22.65 -1.59 -10.95
N SER A 43 -22.80 -0.33 -11.34
CA SER A 43 -21.83 0.76 -11.10
C SER A 43 -21.47 0.92 -9.61
N VAL A 44 -22.45 0.72 -8.72
CA VAL A 44 -22.25 0.79 -7.26
C VAL A 44 -21.30 -0.30 -6.76
N ILE A 45 -21.46 -1.52 -7.26
CA ILE A 45 -20.61 -2.67 -6.91
C ILE A 45 -19.22 -2.47 -7.47
N LEU A 46 -19.13 -1.97 -8.70
CA LEU A 46 -17.87 -1.68 -9.39
C LEU A 46 -17.05 -0.63 -8.61
N ILE A 47 -17.64 0.51 -8.26
CA ILE A 47 -16.97 1.58 -7.50
C ILE A 47 -16.53 1.08 -6.12
N SER A 48 -17.40 0.35 -5.42
CA SER A 48 -17.11 -0.15 -4.06
C SER A 48 -15.99 -1.20 -4.09
N SER A 49 -16.00 -2.10 -5.07
CA SER A 49 -14.99 -3.14 -5.26
C SER A 49 -13.62 -2.53 -5.58
N LEU A 50 -13.57 -1.58 -6.53
CA LEU A 50 -12.33 -0.90 -6.94
C LEU A 50 -11.74 -0.09 -5.78
N LEU A 51 -12.57 0.59 -5.00
CA LEU A 51 -12.10 1.34 -3.84
C LEU A 51 -11.55 0.42 -2.75
N ALA A 52 -12.24 -0.69 -2.46
CA ALA A 52 -11.79 -1.68 -1.49
C ALA A 52 -10.50 -2.39 -1.94
N LEU A 53 -10.43 -2.83 -3.20
CA LEU A 53 -9.26 -3.50 -3.78
C LEU A 53 -8.05 -2.56 -3.83
N SER A 54 -8.24 -1.29 -4.19
CA SER A 54 -7.19 -0.27 -4.15
C SER A 54 -6.65 -0.06 -2.72
N ALA A 55 -7.53 0.07 -1.73
CA ALA A 55 -7.13 0.21 -0.32
C ALA A 55 -6.34 -1.01 0.20
N VAL A 56 -6.79 -2.22 -0.14
CA VAL A 56 -6.09 -3.46 0.24
C VAL A 56 -4.73 -3.55 -0.42
N LYS A 57 -4.62 -3.26 -1.72
CA LYS A 57 -3.34 -3.25 -2.43
C LYS A 57 -2.37 -2.24 -1.82
N PHE A 58 -2.86 -1.03 -1.55
CA PHE A 58 -2.07 0.00 -0.89
C PHE A 58 -1.56 -0.48 0.47
N ALA A 59 -2.42 -1.06 1.31
CA ALA A 59 -2.01 -1.60 2.61
C ALA A 59 -0.96 -2.71 2.49
N PHE A 60 -1.11 -3.60 1.50
CA PHE A 60 -0.12 -4.66 1.22
C PHE A 60 1.21 -4.09 0.74
N VAL A 61 1.19 -3.09 -0.14
CA VAL A 61 2.40 -2.43 -0.66
C VAL A 61 3.13 -1.68 0.46
N VAL A 62 2.41 -0.95 1.31
CA VAL A 62 2.99 -0.21 2.44
C VAL A 62 3.53 -1.17 3.50
N GLY A 63 2.76 -2.21 3.85
CA GLY A 63 3.15 -3.15 4.91
C GLY A 63 4.32 -4.06 4.55
N TRP A 64 4.37 -4.54 3.30
CA TRP A 64 5.40 -5.45 2.83
C TRP A 64 6.42 -4.76 1.91
N PHE A 65 6.01 -4.19 0.78
CA PHE A 65 6.97 -3.63 -0.20
C PHE A 65 7.77 -2.43 0.31
N MET A 66 7.17 -1.59 1.18
CA MET A 66 7.88 -0.50 1.83
C MET A 66 8.54 -0.93 3.15
N HIS A 67 8.82 -2.22 3.41
CA HIS A 67 9.57 -2.72 4.57
C HIS A 67 9.13 -2.23 5.97
N LEU A 68 8.03 -1.49 6.09
CA LEU A 68 7.64 -0.73 7.27
C LEU A 68 7.38 -1.60 8.50
N LYS A 69 6.97 -2.85 8.27
CA LYS A 69 6.81 -3.85 9.34
C LYS A 69 8.15 -4.36 9.89
N PHE A 70 9.23 -4.25 9.12
CA PHE A 70 10.58 -4.70 9.45
C PHE A 70 11.54 -3.54 9.76
N ASP A 71 11.11 -2.30 9.53
CA ASP A 71 11.90 -1.09 9.71
C ASP A 71 11.56 -0.33 11.01
N ALA A 72 12.34 0.70 11.35
CA ALA A 72 12.12 1.47 12.56
C ALA A 72 10.73 2.15 12.58
N ARG A 73 10.07 2.18 13.75
CA ARG A 73 8.74 2.81 13.97
C ARG A 73 8.63 4.25 13.45
N LEU A 74 9.77 4.94 13.31
CA LEU A 74 9.85 6.29 12.74
C LEU A 74 9.38 6.34 11.28
N TYR A 75 9.75 5.38 10.44
CA TYR A 75 9.31 5.35 9.04
C TYR A 75 7.80 5.12 8.95
N GLN A 76 7.24 4.30 9.85
CA GLN A 76 5.81 4.07 9.92
C GLN A 76 5.04 5.30 10.38
N ALA A 77 5.57 6.02 11.38
CA ALA A 77 4.98 7.26 11.85
C ALA A 77 5.03 8.38 10.80
N LEU A 78 6.13 8.51 10.06
CA LEU A 78 6.27 9.48 8.97
C LEU A 78 5.29 9.18 7.82
N PHE A 79 5.16 7.92 7.43
CA PHE A 79 4.24 7.52 6.36
C PHE A 79 2.77 7.70 6.76
N LEU A 80 2.36 7.19 7.93
CA LEU A 80 0.99 7.37 8.43
C LEU A 80 0.68 8.84 8.71
N GLY A 81 1.65 9.59 9.24
CA GLY A 81 1.51 11.03 9.47
C GLY A 81 1.31 11.80 8.17
N GLY A 82 2.10 11.49 7.13
CA GLY A 82 1.93 12.06 5.79
C GLY A 82 0.59 11.67 5.15
N LEU A 83 0.16 10.41 5.28
CA LEU A 83 -1.14 9.94 4.78
C LEU A 83 -2.30 10.65 5.49
N PHE A 84 -2.23 10.77 6.82
CA PHE A 84 -3.23 11.48 7.61
C PHE A 84 -3.29 12.96 7.22
N LEU A 85 -2.14 13.61 7.07
CA LEU A 85 -2.08 14.99 6.62
C LEU A 85 -2.66 15.16 5.21
N ALA A 86 -2.36 14.26 4.27
CA ALA A 86 -2.91 14.29 2.93
C ALA A 86 -4.45 14.16 2.93
N ILE A 87 -5.00 13.22 3.72
CA ILE A 87 -6.44 13.06 3.88
C ILE A 87 -7.06 14.31 4.53
N ALA A 88 -6.44 14.87 5.57
CA ALA A 88 -6.92 16.07 6.22
C ALA A 88 -6.97 17.27 5.27
N VAL A 89 -5.92 17.47 4.46
CA VAL A 89 -5.88 18.53 3.44
C VAL A 89 -6.94 18.29 2.37
N LEU A 90 -7.10 17.06 1.88
CA LEU A 90 -8.14 16.70 0.92
C LEU A 90 -9.53 17.07 1.46
N LEU A 91 -9.86 16.66 2.68
CA LEU A 91 -11.15 16.96 3.32
C LEU A 91 -11.33 18.47 3.53
N ALA A 92 -10.27 19.18 3.94
CA ALA A 92 -10.31 20.63 4.09
C ALA A 92 -10.60 21.34 2.76
N LEU A 93 -10.01 20.87 1.66
CA LEU A 93 -10.28 21.41 0.32
C LEU A 93 -11.71 21.12 -0.13
N VAL A 94 -12.21 19.89 0.07
CA VAL A 94 -13.60 19.55 -0.26
C VAL A 94 -14.56 20.45 0.52
N ALA A 95 -14.37 20.59 1.83
CA ALA A 95 -15.20 21.46 2.68
C ALA A 95 -15.13 22.94 2.25
N LEU A 96 -13.94 23.42 1.87
CA LEU A 96 -13.75 24.79 1.40
C LEU A 96 -14.50 25.04 0.09
N PHE A 97 -14.41 24.13 -0.88
CA PHE A 97 -15.09 24.27 -2.16
C PHE A 97 -16.60 24.05 -2.04
N GLU A 98 -17.08 23.12 -1.23
CA GLU A 98 -18.52 22.97 -0.96
C GLU A 98 -19.13 24.25 -0.39
N ASN A 99 -18.45 24.87 0.57
CA ASN A 99 -18.88 26.15 1.15
C ASN A 99 -18.77 27.33 0.16
N PHE A 100 -17.79 27.29 -0.77
CA PHE A 100 -17.59 28.35 -1.75
C PHE A 100 -18.53 28.25 -2.96
N THR A 101 -18.96 27.05 -3.34
CA THR A 101 -19.75 26.80 -4.56
C THR A 101 -21.26 26.82 -4.31
N LEU A 102 -21.72 26.87 -3.05
CA LEU A 102 -23.13 26.95 -2.67
C LEU A 102 -23.44 28.31 -1.99
N PRO A 103 -23.78 29.38 -2.72
CA PRO A 103 -24.57 30.44 -2.11
C PRO A 103 -25.90 29.82 -1.67
N ALA A 104 -26.13 29.78 -0.36
CA ALA A 104 -27.37 29.29 0.23
C ALA A 104 -28.56 30.02 -0.41
N THR A 105 -29.30 29.34 -1.28
CA THR A 105 -30.67 29.67 -1.66
C THR A 105 -31.59 28.63 -1.06
#